data_AF-A6HFZ2-F1
#
_entry.id   AF-A6HFZ2-F1
#
_cell.length_a   1.000
_cell.length_b   1.000
_cell.length_c   1.000
_cell.angle_alpha   90.00
_cell.angle_beta   90.00
_cell.angle_gamma   90.00
#
_symmetry.space_group_name_H-M   'P 1'
#
loop_
_entity.id
_entity.type
_entity.pdbx_description
1 polymer ?
#
loop_
_entity_poly.entity_id
_entity_poly.type
_entity_poly.pdbx_seq_one_letter_code
_entity_poly.pdbx_strand_id
1 'polypeptide(L)'
;MCRRTDRGSVTIALDSLSWLLCHIPCVTLCQALHALSQRNVDPGDNPLIEQVRVLGLLHEELHGPGPVGAVSSLAHTEVTLSGKMDQTSASILCRRPQQRATYQTWWFSILPDFSLDLHEGLPLHSELHRDPHTTQVDPASHLTFNLHLSKKEREAKDSLTLPFQFSSEKQQALLHPVPGQTTGRIFYEPDAFDDVDQEDPDDDLDI
;
A
#
# COMPACT_ATOMS: atom_id res chain seq x y z
N MET A 1 47.49 5.47 18.66
CA MET A 1 47.04 5.60 17.25
C MET A 1 45.96 4.54 16.99
N CYS A 2 44.73 4.80 17.43
CA CYS A 2 43.62 3.86 17.26
C CYS A 2 43.05 4.01 15.85
N ARG A 3 43.25 3.01 15.00
CA ARG A 3 42.57 2.91 13.70
C ARG A 3 41.07 2.69 13.95
N ARG A 4 40.23 3.59 13.42
CA ARG A 4 38.81 3.32 13.23
C ARG A 4 38.69 2.15 12.26
N THR A 5 38.23 1.01 12.73
CA THR A 5 37.72 -0.07 11.88
C THR A 5 36.28 0.26 11.53
N ASP A 6 36.08 1.19 10.60
CA ASP A 6 34.76 1.37 9.99
C ASP A 6 34.51 0.17 9.07
N ARG A 7 33.47 -0.59 9.41
CA ARG A 7 32.92 -1.66 8.57
C ARG A 7 32.18 -0.96 7.43
N GLY A 8 32.63 -1.12 6.19
CA GLY A 8 31.99 -0.47 5.05
C GLY A 8 30.69 -1.14 4.65
N SER A 9 29.94 -0.52 3.74
CA SER A 9 28.94 -1.17 2.91
C SER A 9 29.31 -0.91 1.45
N VAL A 10 29.33 -1.93 0.60
CA VAL A 10 29.60 -1.75 -0.83
C VAL A 10 28.29 -1.56 -1.57
N THR A 11 28.18 -0.51 -2.36
CA THR A 11 27.03 -0.30 -3.26
C THR A 11 27.44 -0.57 -4.70
N ILE A 12 26.75 -1.51 -5.35
CA ILE A 12 26.86 -1.78 -6.78
C ILE A 12 25.75 -1.01 -7.49
N ALA A 13 26.12 -0.07 -8.36
CA ALA A 13 25.17 0.69 -9.17
C ALA A 13 25.14 0.10 -10.59
N LEU A 14 23.94 -0.27 -11.04
CA LEU A 14 23.64 -0.74 -12.39
C LEU A 14 22.90 0.37 -13.12
N ASP A 15 23.51 0.87 -14.18
CA ASP A 15 23.02 1.99 -14.99
C ASP A 15 21.72 1.66 -15.75
N SER A 16 21.52 0.41 -16.16
CA SER A 16 20.28 0.00 -16.84
C SER A 16 19.98 -1.50 -16.65
N LEU A 17 19.05 -1.81 -15.75
CA LEU A 17 18.42 -3.13 -15.67
C LEU A 17 17.60 -3.43 -16.93
N SER A 18 17.09 -2.40 -17.61
CA SER A 18 16.33 -2.56 -18.84
C SER A 18 17.17 -3.18 -19.95
N TRP A 19 18.42 -2.78 -20.09
CA TRP A 19 19.32 -3.40 -21.06
C TRP A 19 19.53 -4.89 -20.77
N LEU A 20 19.71 -5.26 -19.49
CA LEU A 20 19.87 -6.66 -19.08
C LEU A 20 18.61 -7.49 -19.35
N LEU A 21 17.42 -6.96 -19.05
CA LEU A 21 16.13 -7.61 -19.32
C LEU A 21 15.89 -7.86 -20.82
N CYS A 22 16.48 -7.05 -21.71
CA CYS A 22 16.40 -7.27 -23.16
C CYS A 22 17.28 -8.41 -23.66
N HIS A 23 18.35 -8.77 -22.93
CA HIS A 23 19.36 -9.74 -23.39
C HIS A 23 19.37 -11.04 -22.59
N ILE A 24 18.82 -11.03 -21.38
CA ILE A 24 18.86 -12.14 -20.43
C ILE A 24 17.44 -12.40 -19.92
N PRO A 25 17.02 -13.67 -19.74
CA PRO A 25 15.72 -13.98 -19.16
C PRO A 25 15.54 -13.33 -17.78
N CYS A 26 14.35 -12.76 -17.54
CA CYS A 26 14.01 -12.07 -16.29
C CYS A 26 14.32 -12.90 -15.04
N VAL A 27 13.99 -14.21 -15.07
CA VAL A 27 14.28 -15.13 -13.95
C VAL A 27 15.77 -15.20 -13.63
N THR A 28 16.63 -15.28 -14.64
CA THR A 28 18.08 -15.34 -14.47
C THR A 28 18.62 -14.03 -13.88
N LEU A 29 18.10 -12.89 -14.34
CA LEU A 29 18.47 -11.58 -13.78
C LEU A 29 18.04 -11.48 -12.31
N CYS A 30 16.80 -11.87 -11.99
CA CYS A 30 16.28 -11.88 -10.63
C CYS A 30 17.13 -12.76 -9.70
N GLN A 31 17.52 -13.96 -10.15
CA GLN A 31 18.39 -14.85 -9.40
C GLN A 31 19.78 -14.24 -9.17
N ALA A 32 20.37 -13.61 -10.18
CA ALA A 32 21.66 -12.94 -10.07
C ALA A 32 21.61 -11.76 -9.07
N LEU A 33 20.60 -10.90 -9.18
CA LEU A 33 20.40 -9.78 -8.26
C LEU A 33 20.18 -10.27 -6.82
N HIS A 34 19.40 -11.34 -6.64
CA HIS A 34 19.19 -11.94 -5.34
C HIS A 34 20.51 -12.50 -4.77
N ALA A 35 21.28 -13.25 -5.56
CA ALA A 35 22.56 -13.80 -5.13
C ALA A 35 23.59 -12.73 -4.74
N LEU A 36 23.61 -11.59 -5.44
CA LEU A 36 24.47 -10.44 -5.09
C LEU A 36 24.06 -9.78 -3.77
N SER A 37 22.77 -9.81 -3.45
CA SER A 37 22.24 -9.25 -2.19
C SER A 37 22.38 -10.21 -1.01
N GLN A 38 22.51 -11.52 -1.28
CA GLN A 38 22.67 -12.54 -0.25
C GLN A 38 24.10 -12.50 0.30
N ARG A 39 24.19 -12.39 1.62
CA ARG A 39 25.47 -12.48 2.32
C ARG A 39 25.94 -13.94 2.27
N ASN A 40 27.01 -14.23 1.52
CA ASN A 40 27.72 -15.50 1.66
C ASN A 40 28.37 -15.52 3.05
N VAL A 41 27.67 -16.13 4.02
CA VAL A 41 28.25 -16.48 5.31
C VAL A 41 28.83 -17.87 5.16
N ASP A 42 30.07 -17.95 4.70
CA ASP A 42 30.81 -19.21 4.83
C ASP A 42 31.04 -19.49 6.33
N PRO A 43 30.83 -20.72 6.83
CA PRO A 43 30.93 -21.03 8.27
C PRO A 43 32.33 -20.88 8.89
N GLY A 44 33.34 -20.48 8.12
CA GLY A 44 34.75 -20.42 8.55
C GLY A 44 35.46 -19.10 8.33
N ASP A 45 34.83 -18.11 7.68
CA ASP A 45 35.49 -16.85 7.34
C ASP A 45 35.19 -15.73 8.35
N ASN A 46 36.23 -14.94 8.64
CA ASN A 46 36.14 -13.77 9.50
C ASN A 46 34.93 -12.89 9.09
N PRO A 47 34.09 -12.41 10.04
CA PRO A 47 32.85 -11.69 9.76
C PRO A 47 33.12 -10.22 9.39
N LEU A 48 34.09 -9.99 8.50
CA LEU A 48 34.49 -8.67 8.00
C LEU A 48 33.76 -8.29 6.71
N ILE A 49 32.91 -9.17 6.16
CA ILE A 49 32.23 -8.93 4.88
C ILE A 49 31.11 -7.90 5.01
N GLU A 50 31.34 -6.80 4.32
CA GLU A 50 30.50 -5.66 3.93
C GLU A 50 29.08 -6.05 3.50
N GLN A 51 28.07 -5.32 3.98
CA GLN A 51 26.72 -5.42 3.43
C GLN A 51 26.73 -4.92 1.98
N VAL A 52 26.41 -5.79 1.01
CA VAL A 52 26.30 -5.40 -0.41
C VAL A 52 24.91 -4.82 -0.66
N ARG A 53 24.86 -3.61 -1.21
CA ARG A 53 23.64 -2.96 -1.70
C ARG A 53 23.67 -2.92 -3.21
N VAL A 54 22.55 -3.25 -3.85
CA VAL A 54 22.40 -3.14 -5.31
C VAL A 54 21.42 -2.03 -5.60
N LEU A 55 21.83 -1.07 -6.42
CA LEU A 55 21.01 0.00 -6.97
C LEU A 55 20.91 -0.22 -8.48
N GLY A 56 19.71 -0.25 -9.04
CA GLY A 56 19.51 -0.44 -10.47
C GLY A 56 18.46 0.51 -11.01
N LEU A 57 18.73 1.09 -12.18
CA LEU A 57 17.76 1.90 -12.91
C LEU A 57 16.94 1.01 -13.85
N LEU A 58 15.61 1.11 -13.77
CA LEU A 58 14.68 0.39 -14.63
C LEU A 58 13.76 1.40 -15.35
N HIS A 59 13.68 1.27 -16.67
CA HIS A 59 12.75 2.00 -17.51
C HIS A 59 11.47 1.19 -17.70
N GLU A 60 10.40 1.56 -16.98
CA GLU A 60 9.12 0.84 -16.98
C GLU A 60 8.47 0.80 -18.38
N GLU A 61 8.64 1.86 -19.17
CA GLU A 61 8.09 1.99 -20.52
C GLU A 61 8.61 0.97 -21.53
N LEU A 62 9.72 0.30 -21.23
CA LEU A 62 10.33 -0.70 -22.11
C LEU A 62 9.88 -2.13 -21.80
N HIS A 63 9.16 -2.36 -20.70
CA HIS A 63 8.85 -3.71 -20.20
C HIS A 63 7.36 -3.88 -19.88
N GLY A 64 6.87 -5.11 -19.99
CA GLY A 64 5.53 -5.46 -19.51
C GLY A 64 5.45 -5.50 -17.98
N PRO A 65 4.23 -5.60 -17.42
CA PRO A 65 4.03 -5.63 -15.97
C PRO A 65 4.70 -6.83 -15.28
N GLY A 66 4.93 -7.94 -16.00
CA GLY A 66 5.57 -9.14 -15.46
C GLY A 66 7.03 -8.90 -15.02
N PRO A 67 7.94 -8.56 -15.95
CA PRO A 67 9.34 -8.28 -15.60
C PRO A 67 9.52 -7.14 -14.60
N VAL A 68 8.73 -6.07 -14.73
CA VAL A 68 8.75 -4.93 -13.79
C VAL A 68 8.37 -5.39 -12.38
N GLY A 69 7.26 -6.12 -12.25
CA GLY A 69 6.80 -6.65 -10.96
C GLY A 69 7.80 -7.64 -10.34
N ALA A 70 8.44 -8.48 -11.15
CA ALA A 70 9.45 -9.43 -10.67
C ALA A 70 10.68 -8.70 -10.09
N VAL A 71 11.19 -7.68 -10.77
CA VAL A 71 12.31 -6.87 -10.28
C VAL A 71 11.91 -6.06 -9.05
N SER A 72 10.73 -5.42 -9.06
CA SER A 72 10.17 -4.68 -7.93
C SER A 72 10.04 -5.55 -6.66
N SER A 73 9.63 -6.81 -6.80
CA SER A 73 9.50 -7.74 -5.66
C SER A 73 10.82 -8.04 -4.94
N LEU A 74 11.96 -7.89 -5.62
CA LEU A 74 13.29 -8.07 -5.02
C LEU A 74 13.78 -6.80 -4.30
N ALA A 75 13.19 -5.64 -4.60
CA ALA A 75 13.64 -4.36 -4.10
C ALA A 75 13.10 -4.06 -2.69
N HIS A 76 14.01 -3.79 -1.75
CA HIS A 76 13.67 -3.26 -0.43
C HIS A 76 13.14 -1.82 -0.51
N THR A 77 13.67 -1.05 -1.47
CA THR A 77 13.26 0.32 -1.73
C THR A 77 13.11 0.50 -3.22
N GLU A 78 11.96 1.02 -3.62
CA GLU A 78 11.63 1.33 -5.00
C GLU A 78 11.35 2.83 -5.07
N VAL A 79 11.94 3.49 -6.06
CA VAL A 79 11.77 4.93 -6.29
C VAL A 79 11.29 5.10 -7.73
N THR A 80 10.02 5.41 -7.87
CA THR A 80 9.39 5.66 -9.17
C THR A 80 9.38 7.16 -9.44
N LEU A 81 10.05 7.58 -10.52
CA LEU A 81 10.08 8.97 -10.94
C LEU A 81 8.96 9.22 -11.95
N SER A 82 8.18 10.28 -11.75
CA SER A 82 7.15 10.70 -12.70
C SER A 82 7.21 12.21 -12.95
N GLY A 83 6.83 12.62 -14.16
CA GLY A 83 6.78 14.02 -14.55
C GLY A 83 5.55 14.30 -15.41
N LYS A 84 4.69 15.20 -14.94
CA LYS A 84 3.70 15.89 -15.79
C LYS A 84 4.22 17.29 -16.09
N MET A 85 3.68 17.91 -17.14
CA MET A 85 4.15 19.14 -17.82
C MET A 85 4.77 20.27 -16.97
N ASP A 86 4.47 20.36 -15.67
CA ASP A 86 5.02 21.37 -14.74
C ASP A 86 5.35 20.81 -13.33
N GLN A 87 5.30 19.48 -13.13
CA GLN A 87 5.49 18.89 -11.81
C GLN A 87 6.19 17.52 -11.92
N THR A 88 7.36 17.41 -11.29
CA THR A 88 8.11 16.17 -11.12
C THR A 88 7.93 15.63 -9.71
N SER A 89 7.68 14.33 -9.60
CA SER A 89 7.53 13.62 -8.33
C SER A 89 8.32 12.32 -8.28
N ALA A 90 8.69 11.94 -7.06
CA ALA A 90 9.32 10.68 -6.73
C ALA A 90 8.43 9.95 -5.72
N SER A 91 7.88 8.80 -6.11
CA SER A 91 7.14 7.91 -5.25
C SER A 91 8.08 6.85 -4.69
N ILE A 92 8.19 6.77 -3.37
CA ILE A 92 9.11 5.90 -2.66
C ILE A 92 8.30 4.82 -1.94
N LEU A 93 8.54 3.57 -2.29
CA LEU A 93 7.99 2.40 -1.63
C LEU A 93 9.09 1.67 -0.86
N CYS A 94 8.96 1.64 0.47
CA CYS A 94 9.91 1.01 1.38
C CYS A 94 9.31 -0.25 1.99
N ARG A 95 9.96 -1.40 1.77
CA ARG A 95 9.60 -2.71 2.31
C ARG A 95 10.61 -3.06 3.40
N ARG A 96 10.18 -3.08 4.66
CA ARG A 96 11.02 -3.49 5.79
C ARG A 96 10.66 -4.92 6.21
N PRO A 97 11.64 -5.76 6.58
CA PRO A 97 11.35 -7.06 7.16
C PRO A 97 10.43 -6.87 8.38
N GLN A 98 9.32 -7.61 8.43
CA GLN A 98 8.37 -7.64 9.56
C GLN A 98 7.51 -6.37 9.77
N GLN A 99 7.53 -5.40 8.86
CA GLN A 99 6.66 -4.21 8.95
C GLN A 99 5.84 -4.00 7.68
N ARG A 100 4.68 -3.35 7.83
CA ARG A 100 3.86 -2.89 6.69
C ARG A 100 4.70 -1.98 5.79
N ALA A 101 4.62 -2.21 4.48
CA ALA A 101 5.31 -1.38 3.51
C ALA A 101 4.86 0.08 3.65
N THR A 102 5.82 1.01 3.61
CA THR A 102 5.56 2.45 3.70
C THR A 102 5.62 3.06 2.30
N TYR A 103 4.64 3.89 1.97
CA TYR A 103 4.59 4.64 0.72
C TYR A 103 4.69 6.14 1.01
N GLN A 104 5.59 6.83 0.34
CA GLN A 104 5.78 8.29 0.45
C GLN A 104 5.90 8.91 -0.94
N THR A 105 5.39 10.12 -1.14
CA THR A 105 5.52 10.84 -2.41
C THR A 105 6.17 12.19 -2.16
N TRP A 106 7.22 12.47 -2.91
CA TRP A 106 7.98 13.73 -2.84
C TRP A 106 7.82 14.47 -4.15
N TRP A 107 7.58 15.78 -4.07
CA TRP A 107 7.70 16.67 -5.20
C TRP A 107 9.12 17.20 -5.24
N PHE A 108 9.71 17.31 -6.42
CA PHE A 108 11.05 17.87 -6.53
C PHE A 108 11.21 18.72 -7.78
N SER A 109 12.14 19.67 -7.70
CA SER A 109 12.60 20.48 -8.83
C SER A 109 14.12 20.33 -8.98
N ILE A 110 14.59 20.19 -10.20
CA ILE A 110 16.03 20.15 -10.49
C ILE A 110 16.49 21.58 -10.75
N LEU A 111 17.38 22.09 -9.88
CA LEU A 111 17.95 23.42 -10.01
C LEU A 111 19.05 23.46 -11.09
N PRO A 112 19.44 24.64 -11.61
CA PRO A 112 20.44 24.76 -12.68
C PRO A 112 21.83 24.19 -12.34
N ASP A 113 22.13 24.00 -11.06
CA ASP A 113 23.36 23.38 -10.54
C ASP A 113 23.23 21.86 -10.31
N PHE A 114 22.13 21.25 -10.80
CA PHE A 114 21.77 19.85 -10.61
C PHE A 114 21.47 19.47 -9.15
N SER A 115 21.32 20.44 -8.26
CA SER A 115 20.77 20.17 -6.93
C SER A 115 19.26 19.93 -6.99
N LEU A 116 18.75 19.18 -6.02
CA LEU A 116 17.32 18.86 -5.90
C LEU A 116 16.70 19.72 -4.81
N ASP A 117 15.67 20.48 -5.18
CA ASP A 117 14.77 21.12 -4.22
C ASP A 117 13.60 20.18 -3.95
N LEU A 118 13.52 19.64 -2.73
CA LEU A 118 12.61 18.56 -2.33
C LEU A 118 11.52 19.11 -1.40
N HIS A 119 10.28 18.83 -1.76
CA HIS A 119 9.09 19.22 -1.01
C HIS A 119 8.30 17.95 -0.70
N GLU A 120 8.12 17.64 0.59
CA GLU A 120 7.32 16.49 1.00
C GLU A 120 5.87 16.72 0.54
N GLY A 121 5.37 15.82 -0.31
CA GLY A 121 3.94 15.77 -0.55
C GLY A 121 3.31 15.18 0.69
N LEU A 122 2.43 15.93 1.35
CA LEU A 122 1.56 15.34 2.37
C LEU A 122 0.92 14.09 1.75
N PRO A 123 0.92 12.93 2.43
CA PRO A 123 0.21 11.77 1.92
C PRO A 123 -1.22 12.22 1.67
N LEU A 124 -1.62 12.28 0.39
CA LEU A 124 -2.94 12.73 -0.05
C LEU A 124 -4.00 11.72 0.41
N HIS A 125 -4.25 11.67 1.71
CA HIS A 125 -5.59 11.61 2.21
C HIS A 125 -6.10 13.04 2.20
N SER A 126 -6.92 13.37 1.20
CA SER A 126 -7.73 14.59 1.14
C SER A 126 -6.96 15.92 1.01
N GLU A 127 -6.55 16.26 -0.21
CA GLU A 127 -6.63 17.67 -0.64
C GLU A 127 -8.01 17.91 -1.23
N LEU A 128 -8.98 18.14 -0.34
CA LEU A 128 -10.02 19.11 -0.63
C LEU A 128 -9.31 20.45 -0.84
N HIS A 129 -9.21 20.82 -2.12
CA HIS A 129 -8.94 22.16 -2.64
C HIS A 129 -9.48 23.24 -1.69
N ARG A 130 -8.60 23.85 -0.89
CA ARG A 130 -8.93 25.04 -0.10
C ARG A 130 -8.46 26.26 -0.88
N ASP A 131 -9.30 26.69 -1.81
CA ASP A 131 -9.23 28.03 -2.37
C ASP A 131 -9.90 29.00 -1.36
N PRO A 132 -9.23 30.06 -0.89
CA PRO A 132 -9.89 31.08 -0.11
C PRO A 132 -10.68 31.97 -1.08
N HIS A 133 -12.00 32.01 -0.90
CA HIS A 133 -12.99 32.85 -1.59
C HIS A 133 -13.73 32.19 -2.77
N THR A 134 -14.69 31.31 -2.48
CA THR A 134 -16.01 31.38 -3.13
C THR A 134 -17.10 30.86 -2.19
N THR A 135 -18.28 31.47 -2.32
CA THR A 135 -19.53 31.13 -1.65
C THR A 135 -19.73 29.61 -1.62
N GLN A 136 -20.14 29.08 -0.47
CA GLN A 136 -20.47 27.67 -0.24
C GLN A 136 -21.56 27.20 -1.23
N VAL A 137 -21.14 26.77 -2.42
CA VAL A 137 -21.99 26.12 -3.41
C VAL A 137 -21.96 24.63 -3.09
N ASP A 138 -23.12 23.99 -3.01
CA ASP A 138 -23.25 22.55 -2.82
C ASP A 138 -22.42 21.81 -3.90
N PRO A 139 -21.41 21.02 -3.54
CA PRO A 139 -20.57 20.30 -4.51
C PRO A 139 -21.37 19.31 -5.37
N ALA A 140 -22.58 18.94 -4.96
CA ALA A 140 -23.47 18.09 -5.76
C ALA A 140 -24.26 18.84 -6.86
N SER A 141 -24.16 20.18 -6.93
CA SER A 141 -24.99 21.00 -7.84
C SER A 141 -24.62 20.92 -9.32
N HIS A 142 -23.41 20.47 -9.67
CA HIS A 142 -22.92 20.37 -11.05
C HIS A 142 -22.90 18.93 -11.61
N LEU A 143 -23.50 17.99 -10.91
CA LEU A 143 -23.57 16.61 -11.39
C LEU A 143 -24.64 16.46 -12.47
N THR A 144 -24.32 15.71 -13.52
CA THR A 144 -25.27 15.33 -14.57
C THR A 144 -26.33 14.33 -14.10
N PHE A 145 -26.21 13.88 -12.85
CA PHE A 145 -27.15 12.99 -12.17
C PHE A 145 -27.42 13.49 -10.75
N ASN A 146 -28.63 13.27 -10.27
CA ASN A 146 -29.06 13.74 -8.96
C ASN A 146 -28.57 12.80 -7.85
N LEU A 147 -27.79 13.31 -6.90
CA LEU A 147 -27.38 12.59 -5.69
C LEU A 147 -28.39 12.71 -4.54
N HIS A 148 -29.31 13.66 -4.62
CA HIS A 148 -30.32 13.91 -3.60
C HIS A 148 -31.59 13.14 -3.93
N LEU A 149 -32.01 12.28 -2.99
CA LEU A 149 -33.31 11.64 -3.09
C LEU A 149 -34.41 12.70 -2.95
N SER A 150 -35.36 12.70 -3.88
CA SER A 150 -36.61 13.41 -3.71
C SER A 150 -37.37 12.85 -2.50
N LYS A 151 -38.29 13.65 -1.94
CA LYS A 151 -39.14 13.21 -0.82
C LYS A 151 -39.84 11.87 -1.11
N LYS A 152 -40.31 11.69 -2.34
CA LYS A 152 -40.97 10.45 -2.80
C LYS A 152 -40.01 9.26 -2.84
N GLU A 153 -38.78 9.44 -3.32
CA GLU A 153 -37.79 8.36 -3.38
C GLU A 153 -37.31 7.96 -1.99
N ARG A 154 -37.19 8.92 -1.07
CA ARG A 154 -36.86 8.62 0.32
C ARG A 154 -37.97 7.84 1.00
N GLU A 155 -39.23 8.26 0.83
CA GLU A 155 -40.40 7.50 1.32
C GLU A 155 -40.46 6.08 0.71
N ALA A 156 -40.14 5.94 -0.58
CA ALA A 156 -40.08 4.63 -1.24
C ALA A 156 -38.94 3.75 -0.71
N LYS A 157 -37.76 4.33 -0.46
CA LYS A 157 -36.62 3.63 0.13
C LYS A 157 -36.94 3.17 1.56
N ASP A 158 -37.53 4.05 2.36
CA ASP A 158 -37.82 3.78 3.78
C ASP A 158 -38.98 2.77 3.95
N SER A 159 -39.86 2.64 2.95
CA SER A 159 -40.94 1.64 2.93
C SER A 159 -40.53 0.30 2.30
N LEU A 160 -39.34 0.21 1.69
CA LEU A 160 -38.86 -1.01 1.09
C LEU A 160 -38.47 -2.02 2.18
N THR A 161 -39.23 -3.12 2.29
CA THR A 161 -38.86 -4.23 3.18
C THR A 161 -37.73 -5.02 2.54
N LEU A 162 -36.58 -5.13 3.23
CA LEU A 162 -35.44 -5.88 2.72
C LEU A 162 -35.75 -7.40 2.72
N PRO A 163 -35.31 -8.16 1.70
CA PRO A 163 -35.64 -9.59 1.55
C PRO A 163 -35.27 -10.47 2.76
N PHE A 164 -34.27 -10.06 3.54
CA PHE A 164 -33.75 -10.81 4.69
C PHE A 164 -34.04 -10.16 6.04
N GLN A 165 -34.85 -9.09 6.07
CA GLN A 165 -35.26 -8.47 7.31
C GLN A 165 -36.46 -9.23 7.89
N PHE A 166 -36.21 -10.02 8.93
CA PHE A 166 -37.28 -10.62 9.71
C PHE A 166 -38.00 -9.53 10.51
N SER A 167 -39.33 -9.64 10.65
CA SER A 167 -40.06 -8.79 11.60
C SER A 167 -39.54 -9.03 13.01
N SER A 168 -39.64 -8.02 13.89
CA SER A 168 -39.26 -8.16 15.31
C SER A 168 -39.91 -9.39 15.95
N GLU A 169 -41.18 -9.65 15.63
CA GLU A 169 -41.90 -10.85 16.06
C GLU A 169 -41.27 -12.16 15.56
N LYS A 170 -40.85 -12.21 14.28
CA LYS A 170 -40.20 -13.40 13.71
C LYS A 170 -38.77 -13.59 14.24
N GLN A 171 -38.04 -12.50 14.49
CA GLN A 171 -36.75 -12.56 15.19
C GLN A 171 -36.94 -13.10 16.61
N GLN A 172 -37.92 -12.60 17.36
CA GLN A 172 -38.24 -13.11 18.68
C GLN A 172 -38.65 -14.58 18.65
N ALA A 173 -39.46 -15.01 17.68
CA ALA A 173 -39.85 -16.41 17.52
C ALA A 173 -38.68 -17.35 17.17
N LEU A 174 -37.65 -16.85 16.48
CA LEU A 174 -36.43 -17.61 16.15
C LEU A 174 -35.41 -17.62 17.30
N LEU A 175 -35.34 -16.53 18.08
CA LEU A 175 -34.40 -16.38 19.19
C LEU A 175 -34.93 -17.01 20.49
N HIS A 176 -36.25 -17.17 20.64
CA HIS A 176 -36.83 -17.83 21.80
C HIS A 176 -37.08 -19.31 21.54
N PRO A 177 -36.62 -20.21 22.44
CA PRO A 177 -36.92 -21.63 22.35
C PRO A 177 -38.43 -21.87 22.41
N VAL A 178 -39.00 -22.51 21.38
CA VAL A 178 -40.36 -23.03 21.45
C VAL A 178 -40.43 -24.09 22.56
N PRO A 179 -41.40 -24.02 23.49
CA PRO A 179 -41.53 -25.02 24.54
C PRO A 179 -41.70 -26.42 23.94
N GLY A 180 -40.66 -27.27 24.07
CA GLY A 180 -40.67 -28.65 23.56
C GLY A 180 -39.63 -28.98 22.48
N GLN A 181 -38.88 -28.01 21.96
CA GLN A 181 -37.74 -28.25 21.05
C GLN A 181 -36.41 -28.27 21.83
N THR A 182 -35.60 -29.30 21.61
CA THR A 182 -34.21 -29.37 22.10
C THR A 182 -33.44 -28.18 21.57
N THR A 183 -32.93 -27.33 22.45
CA THR A 183 -32.08 -26.20 22.11
C THR A 183 -30.87 -26.69 21.32
N GLY A 184 -30.81 -26.37 20.02
CA GLY A 184 -29.66 -26.65 19.18
C GLY A 184 -28.48 -25.83 19.71
N ARG A 185 -27.57 -26.48 20.43
CA ARG A 185 -26.32 -25.84 20.87
C ARG A 185 -25.35 -25.84 19.70
N ILE A 186 -25.01 -24.65 19.22
CA ILE A 186 -23.90 -24.46 18.30
C ILE A 186 -22.64 -24.45 19.17
N PHE A 187 -21.78 -25.44 18.99
CA PHE A 187 -20.46 -25.48 19.60
C PHE A 187 -19.49 -24.90 18.59
N TYR A 188 -19.00 -23.69 18.87
CA TYR A 188 -17.90 -23.10 18.14
C TYR A 188 -16.60 -23.48 18.84
N GLU A 189 -15.69 -24.13 18.12
CA GLU A 189 -14.30 -24.33 18.55
C GLU A 189 -13.45 -23.29 17.81
N PRO A 190 -12.88 -22.29 18.52
CA PRO A 190 -11.95 -21.35 17.92
C PRO A 190 -10.76 -22.13 17.33
N ASP A 191 -10.43 -21.86 16.09
CA ASP A 191 -9.22 -22.43 15.50
C ASP A 191 -7.98 -21.67 15.99
N ALA A 192 -6.79 -22.23 15.76
CA ALA A 192 -5.54 -21.66 16.24
C ALA A 192 -5.13 -20.35 15.52
N PHE A 193 -5.93 -19.89 14.55
CA PHE A 193 -5.72 -18.67 13.77
C PHE A 193 -6.87 -17.67 13.96
N ASP A 194 -7.80 -17.95 14.87
CA ASP A 194 -8.87 -17.05 15.27
C ASP A 194 -8.26 -16.01 16.24
N ASP A 195 -7.46 -15.11 15.65
CA ASP A 195 -6.90 -13.95 16.33
C ASP A 195 -8.08 -13.03 16.66
N VAL A 196 -8.59 -13.15 17.90
CA VAL A 196 -9.49 -12.15 18.48
C VAL A 196 -8.69 -10.86 18.66
N ASP A 197 -8.63 -10.06 17.60
CA ASP A 197 -8.08 -8.72 17.63
C ASP A 197 -8.83 -7.93 18.70
N GLN A 198 -8.11 -7.44 19.71
CA GLN A 198 -8.70 -6.65 20.81
C GLN A 198 -9.03 -5.21 20.40
N GLU A 199 -8.92 -4.89 19.11
CA GLU A 199 -9.20 -3.56 18.58
C GLU A 199 -10.68 -3.54 18.20
N ASP A 200 -11.51 -2.96 19.08
CA ASP A 200 -12.93 -2.77 18.82
C ASP A 200 -13.06 -1.79 17.63
N PRO A 201 -13.62 -2.21 16.49
CA PRO A 201 -13.68 -1.37 15.29
C PRO A 201 -14.66 -0.18 15.42
N ASP A 202 -15.23 0.03 16.60
CA ASP A 202 -16.08 1.17 16.94
C ASP A 202 -15.45 2.13 17.97
N ASP A 203 -14.25 1.85 18.50
CA ASP A 203 -13.54 2.72 19.47
C ASP A 203 -13.09 4.06 18.87
N ASP A 204 -13.04 4.18 17.53
CA ASP A 204 -12.77 5.42 16.79
C ASP A 204 -14.03 6.14 16.29
N LEU A 205 -15.23 5.61 16.59
CA LEU A 205 -16.51 6.22 16.23
C LEU A 205 -16.97 7.24 17.28
N ASP A 206 -16.47 8.47 17.18
CA ASP A 206 -17.06 9.62 17.84
C ASP A 206 -18.42 9.99 17.18
N ILE A 207 -19.55 9.70 17.86
CA ILE A 207 -20.91 10.14 17.47
C ILE A 207 -21.35 11.35 18.32
#